data_AF-A0AAV0MWV8-F1
#
_entry.id   AF-A0AAV0MWV8-F1
#
_cell.length_a   1.000
_cell.length_b   1.000
_cell.length_c   1.000
_cell.angle_alpha   90.00
_cell.angle_beta   90.00
_cell.angle_gamma   90.00
#
_symmetry.space_group_name_H-M   'P 1'
#
loop_
_entity.id
_entity.type
_entity.pdbx_description
1 polymer ?
#
loop_
_entity_poly.entity_id
_entity_poly.type
_entity_poly.pdbx_seq_one_letter_code
_entity_poly.pdbx_strand_id
1 'polypeptide(L)'
;MAPQKAVLAETGEEVEVDKVELNTILAVKAGETIPIDGIVVNGQCEVDEKTLTGESFPVSKQTDSTVWAGTINLNAEDCVVAKMAKLVEAAQNSKSQTQRFIDRCAQYYTPAVIIISAAIALLPLAFQVHDKSRWFRLALVVLVSACPCALILSTPVATYCALTRAATAGVLIKGGDHLETLAKIKIMAFDKTGTITTGEFTVSDFHCLQQHDVNPRELAYWVSSIESKSSHPMAVALVEYSRSIGIEPSPDNVVDFQNFPGEGIHGKIDGRAIYIGNKRIAARAGCKTGNARNLKGYWLTNLLDHIT
;
A
#
# COMPACT_ATOMS: atom_id res chain seq x y z
N MET A 1 8.43 -6.53 10.00
CA MET A 1 8.72 -7.47 11.10
C MET A 1 9.19 -8.76 10.46
N ALA A 2 10.43 -9.18 10.73
CA ALA A 2 10.94 -10.45 10.24
C ALA A 2 10.24 -11.63 10.96
N PRO A 3 9.95 -12.75 10.28
CA PRO A 3 9.32 -13.91 10.86
C PRO A 3 10.25 -14.57 11.90
N GLN A 4 9.67 -15.15 12.96
CA GLN A 4 10.43 -15.83 14.02
C GLN A 4 10.84 -17.28 13.66
N LYS A 5 10.40 -17.76 12.50
CA LYS A 5 10.66 -19.11 12.01
C LYS A 5 11.25 -19.09 10.61
N ALA A 6 12.14 -20.02 10.34
CA ALA A 6 12.75 -20.28 9.03
C ALA A 6 12.56 -21.75 8.65
N VAL A 7 12.53 -22.05 7.35
CA VAL A 7 12.39 -23.42 6.83
C VAL A 7 13.75 -23.88 6.29
N LEU A 8 14.25 -25.02 6.77
CA LEU A 8 15.49 -25.61 6.25
C LEU A 8 15.27 -26.18 4.85
N ALA A 9 16.18 -25.88 3.92
CA ALA A 9 16.04 -26.35 2.53
C ALA A 9 16.26 -27.87 2.38
N GLU A 10 17.08 -28.48 3.24
CA GLU A 10 17.41 -29.90 3.16
C GLU A 10 16.30 -30.81 3.71
N THR A 11 15.66 -30.40 4.81
CA THR A 11 14.69 -31.24 5.53
C THR A 11 13.25 -30.74 5.39
N GLY A 12 13.04 -29.47 5.04
CA GLY A 12 11.74 -28.83 5.03
C GLY A 12 11.17 -28.55 6.43
N GLU A 13 11.96 -28.73 7.50
CA GLU A 13 11.52 -28.48 8.87
C GLU A 13 11.55 -26.99 9.23
N GLU A 14 10.57 -26.55 10.02
CA GLU A 14 10.52 -25.20 10.60
C GLU A 14 11.40 -25.12 11.85
N VAL A 15 12.38 -24.22 11.83
CA VAL A 15 13.26 -23.91 12.96
C VAL A 15 13.09 -22.46 13.40
N GLU A 16 13.33 -22.18 14.68
CA GLU A 16 13.39 -20.79 15.16
C GLU A 16 14.61 -20.08 14.59
N VAL A 17 14.43 -18.81 14.21
CA VAL A 17 15.48 -17.99 13.59
C VAL A 17 16.74 -17.90 14.45
N ASP A 18 16.59 -17.86 15.78
CA ASP A 18 17.71 -17.78 16.73
C ASP A 18 18.57 -19.06 16.78
N LYS A 19 18.08 -20.18 16.23
CA LYS A 19 18.76 -21.48 16.19
C LYS A 19 19.40 -21.78 14.84
N VAL A 20 19.31 -20.85 13.88
CA VAL A 20 19.89 -21.02 12.55
C VAL A 20 21.38 -20.69 12.62
N GLU A 21 22.22 -21.68 12.29
CA GLU A 21 23.67 -21.47 12.22
C GLU A 21 24.08 -20.76 10.92
N LEU A 22 25.22 -20.06 10.96
CA LEU A 22 25.81 -19.43 9.78
C LEU A 22 26.09 -20.50 8.70
N ASN A 23 25.86 -20.15 7.44
CA ASN A 23 25.93 -21.04 6.26
C ASN A 23 24.83 -22.10 6.15
N THR A 24 23.75 -22.01 6.93
CA THR A 24 22.58 -22.85 6.73
C THR A 24 21.77 -22.40 5.50
N ILE A 25 21.37 -23.34 4.64
CA ILE A 25 20.54 -23.04 3.47
C ILE A 25 19.06 -23.07 3.88
N LEU A 26 18.40 -21.93 3.70
CA LEU A 26 16.98 -21.75 4.01
C LEU A 26 16.14 -21.75 2.73
N ALA A 27 14.95 -22.36 2.78
CA ALA A 27 13.96 -22.27 1.74
C ALA A 27 13.01 -21.11 2.03
N VAL A 28 12.87 -20.18 1.07
CA VAL A 28 11.92 -19.06 1.16
C VAL A 28 11.01 -19.11 -0.07
N LYS A 29 9.72 -19.38 0.15
CA LYS A 29 8.74 -19.46 -0.95
C LYS A 29 8.30 -18.08 -1.41
N ALA A 30 7.68 -18.04 -2.59
CA ALA A 30 7.04 -16.82 -3.08
C ALA A 30 5.97 -16.33 -2.09
N GLY A 31 5.97 -15.04 -1.81
CA GLY A 31 5.09 -14.38 -0.85
C GLY A 31 5.52 -14.51 0.62
N GLU A 32 6.62 -15.21 0.92
CA GLU A 32 7.17 -15.29 2.28
C GLU A 32 8.14 -14.15 2.58
N THR A 33 8.21 -13.80 3.86
CA THR A 33 9.16 -12.80 4.35
C THR A 33 10.49 -13.48 4.63
N ILE A 34 11.57 -12.85 4.21
CA ILE A 34 12.94 -13.34 4.41
C ILE A 34 13.25 -13.29 5.92
N PRO A 35 13.59 -14.42 6.57
CA PRO A 35 13.76 -14.49 8.01
C PRO A 35 15.06 -13.86 8.51
N ILE A 36 16.16 -14.01 7.76
CA ILE A 36 17.52 -13.63 8.14
C ILE A 36 18.22 -13.03 6.92
N ASP A 37 19.14 -12.08 7.15
CA ASP A 37 20.04 -11.56 6.12
C ASP A 37 20.87 -12.70 5.50
N GLY A 38 21.06 -12.67 4.19
CA GLY A 38 21.78 -13.73 3.51
C GLY A 38 22.11 -13.42 2.06
N ILE A 39 22.55 -14.46 1.36
CA ILE A 39 22.91 -14.43 -0.06
C ILE A 39 22.08 -15.50 -0.77
N VAL A 40 21.56 -15.16 -1.94
CA VAL A 40 20.81 -16.13 -2.77
C VAL A 40 21.76 -17.19 -3.29
N VAL A 41 21.61 -18.43 -2.81
CA VAL A 41 22.43 -19.58 -3.23
C VAL A 41 21.87 -20.22 -4.51
N ASN A 42 20.55 -20.21 -4.69
CA ASN A 42 19.89 -20.79 -5.86
C ASN A 42 18.53 -20.12 -6.12
N GLY A 43 18.20 -19.90 -7.39
CA GLY A 43 16.95 -19.29 -7.85
C GLY A 43 17.09 -17.84 -8.33
N GLN A 44 16.04 -17.36 -8.98
CA GLN A 44 15.86 -15.95 -9.34
C GLN A 44 14.52 -15.49 -8.78
N CYS A 45 14.49 -14.29 -8.21
CA CYS A 45 13.27 -13.72 -7.66
C CYS A 45 13.28 -12.19 -7.70
N GLU A 46 12.11 -11.59 -7.51
CA GLU A 46 11.99 -10.17 -7.20
C GLU A 46 11.74 -10.03 -5.70
N VAL A 47 12.31 -9.01 -5.05
CA VAL A 47 12.16 -8.80 -3.61
C VAL A 47 11.59 -7.40 -3.33
N ASP A 48 10.56 -7.33 -2.49
CA ASP A 48 10.00 -6.07 -1.98
C ASP A 48 10.86 -5.56 -0.82
N GLU A 49 11.68 -4.57 -1.10
CA GLU A 49 12.56 -3.94 -0.13
C GLU A 49 11.99 -2.63 0.43
N LYS A 50 10.73 -2.29 0.11
CA LYS A 50 10.09 -1.04 0.50
C LYS A 50 10.14 -0.77 2.00
N THR A 51 10.07 -1.82 2.82
CA THR A 51 10.15 -1.72 4.27
C THR A 51 11.52 -1.31 4.79
N LEU A 52 12.58 -1.47 3.99
CA LEU A 52 13.96 -1.17 4.35
C LEU A 52 14.51 0.04 3.60
N THR A 53 14.36 0.07 2.27
CA THR A 53 14.94 1.11 1.40
C THR A 53 13.97 2.25 1.09
N GLY A 54 12.66 2.01 1.25
CA GLY A 54 11.61 2.97 0.86
C GLY A 54 11.37 3.06 -0.65
N GLU A 55 12.12 2.31 -1.46
CA GLU A 55 11.88 2.22 -2.90
C GLU A 55 10.57 1.47 -3.18
N SER A 56 9.79 1.98 -4.14
CA SER A 56 8.45 1.45 -4.41
C SER A 56 8.42 0.28 -5.38
N PHE A 57 9.53 0.03 -6.10
CA PHE A 57 9.63 -1.04 -7.09
C PHE A 57 10.41 -2.24 -6.52
N PRO A 58 9.98 -3.47 -6.83
CA PRO A 58 10.73 -4.67 -6.47
C PRO A 58 12.13 -4.69 -7.08
N VAL A 59 13.11 -5.20 -6.33
CA VAL A 59 14.48 -5.36 -6.80
C VAL A 59 14.69 -6.79 -7.26
N SER A 60 15.20 -6.98 -8.48
CA SER A 60 15.53 -8.32 -8.98
C SER A 60 16.77 -8.87 -8.26
N LYS A 61 16.68 -10.12 -7.81
CA LYS A 61 17.74 -10.87 -7.12
C LYS A 61 18.03 -12.15 -7.87
N GLN A 62 19.29 -12.39 -8.11
CA GLN A 62 19.81 -13.61 -8.73
C GLN A 62 20.77 -14.28 -7.76
N THR A 63 21.30 -15.45 -8.13
CA THR A 63 22.41 -16.08 -7.40
C THR A 63 23.49 -15.06 -7.08
N ASP A 64 24.04 -15.13 -5.86
CA ASP A 64 25.03 -14.21 -5.29
C ASP A 64 24.50 -12.81 -4.91
N SER A 65 23.21 -12.52 -5.13
CA SER A 65 22.61 -11.28 -4.66
C SER A 65 22.36 -11.30 -3.15
N THR A 66 22.57 -10.16 -2.49
CA THR A 66 22.24 -9.98 -1.07
C THR A 66 20.75 -9.79 -0.86
N VAL A 67 20.22 -10.43 0.19
CA VAL A 67 18.84 -10.29 0.63
C VAL A 67 18.79 -9.94 2.10
N TRP A 68 17.80 -9.14 2.48
CA TRP A 68 17.67 -8.59 3.81
C TRP A 68 16.47 -9.16 4.56
N ALA A 69 16.65 -9.41 5.85
CA ALA A 69 15.61 -9.85 6.75
C ALA A 69 14.44 -8.86 6.77
N GLY A 70 13.22 -9.38 6.74
CA GLY A 70 12.01 -8.58 6.76
C GLY A 70 11.54 -8.06 5.40
N THR A 71 12.31 -8.27 4.32
CA THR A 71 11.86 -8.04 2.93
C THR A 71 11.03 -9.23 2.44
N ILE A 72 10.23 -9.06 1.38
CA ILE A 72 9.29 -10.10 0.91
C ILE A 72 9.75 -10.63 -0.44
N ASN A 73 9.87 -11.95 -0.57
CA ASN A 73 10.09 -12.60 -1.86
C ASN A 73 8.80 -12.49 -2.69
N LEU A 74 8.85 -11.78 -3.82
CA LEU A 74 7.73 -11.46 -4.70
C LEU A 74 7.64 -12.34 -5.96
N ASN A 75 8.45 -13.41 -6.07
CA ASN A 75 8.62 -14.16 -7.32
C ASN A 75 7.34 -14.28 -8.17
N ALA A 76 7.41 -13.76 -9.41
CA ALA A 76 6.27 -13.26 -10.17
C ALA A 76 5.25 -14.33 -10.59
N GLU A 77 5.64 -15.60 -10.65
CA GLU A 77 4.73 -16.65 -11.13
C GLU A 77 3.65 -17.05 -10.11
N ASP A 78 3.88 -16.85 -8.80
CA ASP A 78 2.95 -17.30 -7.74
C ASP A 78 2.33 -16.16 -6.91
N CYS A 79 2.84 -14.93 -6.98
CA CYS A 79 2.76 -14.03 -5.82
C CYS A 79 1.53 -13.10 -5.73
N VAL A 80 0.72 -12.89 -6.78
CA VAL A 80 -0.51 -12.06 -6.61
C VAL A 80 -1.66 -12.91 -6.07
N VAL A 81 -1.88 -14.08 -6.66
CA VAL A 81 -3.00 -14.96 -6.29
C VAL A 81 -2.78 -15.56 -4.91
N ALA A 82 -1.57 -16.05 -4.59
CA ALA A 82 -1.26 -16.60 -3.28
C ALA A 82 -1.33 -15.54 -2.16
N LYS A 83 -0.85 -14.32 -2.43
CA LYS A 83 -0.93 -13.20 -1.48
C LYS A 83 -2.38 -12.73 -1.30
N MET A 84 -3.17 -12.65 -2.36
CA MET A 84 -4.61 -12.39 -2.27
C MET A 84 -5.32 -13.48 -1.48
N ALA A 85 -5.03 -14.76 -1.73
CA ALA A 85 -5.64 -15.88 -1.01
C ALA A 85 -5.34 -15.81 0.49
N LYS A 86 -4.08 -15.60 0.88
CA LYS A 86 -3.66 -15.49 2.29
C LYS A 86 -4.28 -14.26 2.99
N LEU A 87 -4.40 -13.14 2.28
CA LEU A 87 -5.06 -11.93 2.81
C LEU A 87 -6.58 -12.10 2.92
N VAL A 88 -7.21 -12.82 1.99
CA VAL A 88 -8.63 -13.18 2.05
C VAL A 88 -8.89 -14.14 3.21
N GLU A 89 -8.02 -15.13 3.42
CA GLU A 89 -8.08 -16.05 4.57
C GLU A 89 -7.95 -15.30 5.91
N ALA A 90 -6.98 -14.39 6.02
CA ALA A 90 -6.84 -13.54 7.20
C ALA A 90 -8.06 -12.64 7.43
N ALA A 91 -8.67 -12.11 6.36
CA ALA A 91 -9.90 -11.33 6.42
C ALA A 91 -11.12 -12.18 6.87
N GLN A 92 -11.19 -13.45 6.48
CA GLN A 92 -12.26 -14.37 6.88
C GLN A 92 -12.26 -14.67 8.39
N ASN A 93 -11.08 -14.71 9.02
CA ASN A 93 -10.98 -14.95 10.46
C ASN A 93 -11.52 -13.79 11.31
N SER A 94 -11.81 -12.64 10.70
CA SER A 94 -12.47 -11.51 11.37
C SER A 94 -13.99 -11.65 11.31
N LYS A 95 -14.62 -11.91 12.46
CA LYS A 95 -16.09 -11.94 12.58
C LYS A 95 -16.68 -10.55 12.39
N SER A 96 -17.68 -10.43 11.50
CA SER A 96 -18.38 -9.18 11.26
C SER A 96 -19.31 -8.77 12.41
N GLN A 97 -19.70 -7.49 12.48
CA GLN A 97 -20.65 -6.95 13.45
C GLN A 97 -22.01 -7.66 13.37
N THR A 98 -22.51 -7.88 12.15
CA THR A 98 -23.78 -8.61 11.97
C THR A 98 -23.66 -10.07 12.42
N GLN A 99 -22.52 -10.74 12.14
CA GLN A 99 -22.26 -12.09 12.63
C GLN A 99 -22.23 -12.15 14.17
N ARG A 100 -21.56 -11.19 14.83
CA ARG A 100 -21.55 -11.10 16.31
C ARG A 100 -22.93 -10.84 16.89
N PHE A 101 -23.77 -10.06 16.21
CA PHE A 101 -25.14 -9.83 16.63
C PHE A 101 -25.98 -11.11 16.56
N ILE A 102 -25.89 -11.87 15.46
CA ILE A 102 -26.59 -13.15 15.32
C ILE A 102 -26.09 -14.16 16.37
N ASP A 103 -24.76 -14.26 16.58
CA ASP A 103 -24.17 -15.11 17.62
C ASP A 103 -24.72 -14.75 19.01
N ARG A 104 -24.84 -13.46 19.32
CA ARG A 104 -25.40 -12.99 20.60
C ARG A 104 -26.89 -13.33 20.73
N CYS A 105 -27.67 -13.19 19.67
CA CYS A 105 -29.07 -13.62 19.66
C CYS A 105 -29.19 -15.13 19.89
N ALA A 106 -28.34 -15.94 19.24
CA ALA A 106 -28.30 -17.39 19.39
C ALA A 106 -27.92 -17.83 20.81
N GLN A 107 -27.04 -17.08 21.49
CA GLN A 107 -26.67 -17.33 22.88
C GLN A 107 -27.86 -17.21 23.86
N TYR A 108 -28.84 -16.35 23.59
CA TYR A 108 -30.06 -16.26 24.41
C TYR A 108 -31.17 -17.18 23.92
N TYR A 109 -31.29 -17.35 22.60
CA TYR A 109 -32.32 -18.18 21.98
C TYR A 109 -32.16 -19.67 22.32
N THR A 110 -30.94 -20.19 22.25
CA THR A 110 -30.64 -21.61 22.51
C THR A 110 -31.05 -22.07 23.92
N PRO A 111 -30.64 -21.40 25.02
CA PRO A 111 -31.09 -21.78 26.36
C PRO A 111 -32.61 -21.59 26.54
N ALA A 112 -33.21 -20.56 25.93
CA ALA A 112 -34.65 -20.35 26.01
C ALA A 112 -35.44 -21.54 25.40
N VAL A 113 -35.03 -22.02 24.22
CA VAL A 113 -35.64 -23.20 23.58
C VAL A 113 -35.47 -24.45 24.43
N ILE A 114 -34.28 -24.67 25.01
CA ILE A 114 -34.03 -25.81 25.89
C ILE A 114 -34.94 -25.77 27.12
N ILE A 115 -35.09 -24.60 27.75
CA ILE A 115 -35.98 -24.41 28.92
C ILE A 115 -37.44 -24.68 28.53
N ILE A 116 -37.89 -24.17 27.38
CA ILE A 116 -39.26 -24.39 26.89
C ILE A 116 -39.51 -25.88 26.61
N SER A 117 -38.60 -26.54 25.88
CA SER A 117 -38.70 -27.98 25.60
C SER A 117 -38.67 -28.81 26.89
N ALA A 118 -37.82 -28.46 27.86
CA ALA A 118 -37.78 -29.11 29.17
C ALA A 118 -39.08 -28.90 29.94
N ALA A 119 -39.65 -27.69 29.93
CA ALA A 119 -40.93 -27.40 30.58
C ALA A 119 -42.08 -28.21 29.95
N ILE A 120 -42.13 -28.33 28.62
CA ILE A 120 -43.11 -29.16 27.90
C ILE A 120 -43.00 -30.64 28.28
N ALA A 121 -41.79 -31.13 28.56
CA ALA A 121 -41.58 -32.51 29.02
C ALA A 121 -41.90 -32.70 30.52
N LEU A 122 -41.50 -31.76 31.38
CA LEU A 122 -41.53 -31.90 32.84
C LEU A 122 -42.87 -31.50 33.47
N LEU A 123 -43.56 -30.47 32.96
CA LEU A 123 -44.84 -30.04 33.53
C LEU A 123 -45.91 -31.15 33.49
N PRO A 124 -46.15 -31.84 32.36
CA PRO A 124 -47.14 -32.92 32.31
C PRO A 124 -46.74 -34.12 33.18
N LEU A 125 -45.44 -34.34 33.39
CA LEU A 125 -44.92 -35.37 34.29
C LEU A 125 -45.21 -35.03 35.76
N ALA A 126 -45.06 -33.76 36.15
CA ALA A 126 -45.32 -33.28 37.51
C ALA A 126 -46.83 -33.31 37.86
N PHE A 127 -47.71 -32.98 36.90
CA PHE A 127 -49.16 -32.98 37.08
C PHE A 127 -49.83 -34.34 36.81
N GLN A 128 -49.06 -35.43 36.64
CA GLN A 128 -49.56 -36.79 36.40
C GLN A 128 -50.56 -36.91 35.23
N VAL A 129 -50.33 -36.17 34.16
CA VAL A 129 -51.20 -36.20 32.97
C VAL A 129 -51.06 -37.55 32.25
N HIS A 130 -52.18 -38.09 31.73
CA HIS A 130 -52.15 -39.27 30.84
C HIS A 130 -51.35 -38.97 29.55
N ASP A 131 -50.76 -40.00 28.93
CA ASP A 131 -49.93 -39.91 27.72
C ASP A 131 -48.58 -39.16 27.84
N LYS A 132 -47.76 -39.52 28.85
CA LYS A 132 -46.37 -39.03 29.02
C LYS A 132 -45.53 -39.12 27.73
N SER A 133 -45.69 -40.21 26.97
CA SER A 133 -44.97 -40.44 25.71
C SER A 133 -45.31 -39.39 24.63
N ARG A 134 -46.52 -38.82 24.64
CA ARG A 134 -46.93 -37.79 23.69
C ARG A 134 -46.24 -36.46 23.99
N TRP A 135 -46.19 -36.06 25.26
CA TRP A 135 -45.54 -34.82 25.70
C TRP A 135 -44.04 -34.85 25.50
N PHE A 136 -43.41 -36.00 25.76
CA PHE A 136 -41.99 -36.20 25.46
C PHE A 136 -41.68 -36.09 23.96
N ARG A 137 -42.51 -36.69 23.09
CA ARG A 137 -42.39 -36.51 21.63
C ARG A 137 -42.55 -35.06 21.21
N LEU A 138 -43.52 -34.33 21.78
CA LEU A 138 -43.73 -32.90 21.49
C LEU A 138 -42.53 -32.05 21.90
N ALA A 139 -41.94 -32.29 23.07
CA ALA A 139 -40.73 -31.60 23.53
C ALA A 139 -39.55 -31.79 22.57
N LEU A 140 -39.35 -33.01 22.07
CA LEU A 140 -38.33 -33.32 21.06
C LEU A 140 -38.60 -32.64 19.72
N VAL A 141 -39.85 -32.64 19.24
CA VAL A 141 -40.24 -31.96 18.00
C VAL A 141 -39.94 -30.46 18.10
N VAL A 142 -40.31 -29.82 19.21
CA VAL A 142 -40.03 -28.40 19.45
C VAL A 142 -38.53 -28.14 19.49
N LEU A 143 -37.77 -28.95 20.22
CA LEU A 143 -36.31 -28.80 20.35
C LEU A 143 -35.60 -28.89 18.99
N VAL A 144 -35.99 -29.87 18.16
CA VAL A 144 -35.38 -30.09 16.83
C VAL A 144 -35.81 -29.02 15.83
N SER A 145 -37.10 -28.66 15.81
CA SER A 145 -37.64 -27.64 14.89
C SER A 145 -37.05 -26.25 15.11
N ALA A 146 -36.56 -25.99 16.32
CA ALA A 146 -36.04 -24.70 16.72
C ALA A 146 -34.57 -24.47 16.32
N CYS A 147 -33.84 -25.40 15.70
CA CYS A 147 -32.45 -25.11 15.31
C CYS A 147 -32.37 -23.90 14.37
N PRO A 148 -31.71 -22.79 14.75
CA PRO A 148 -31.53 -21.62 13.88
C PRO A 148 -30.34 -21.81 12.92
N CYS A 149 -30.15 -23.05 12.45
CA CYS A 149 -29.00 -23.49 11.65
C CYS A 149 -28.77 -22.59 10.41
N ALA A 150 -29.85 -22.25 9.68
CA ALA A 150 -29.79 -21.40 8.49
C ALA A 150 -29.47 -19.92 8.81
N LEU A 151 -29.98 -19.40 9.92
CA LEU A 151 -29.75 -18.03 10.35
C LEU A 151 -28.27 -17.80 10.67
N ILE A 152 -27.66 -18.73 11.41
CA ILE A 152 -26.25 -18.65 11.81
C ILE A 152 -25.32 -18.70 10.59
N LEU A 153 -25.62 -19.57 9.61
CA LEU A 153 -24.79 -19.74 8.42
C LEU A 153 -24.96 -18.63 7.38
N SER A 154 -26.06 -17.86 7.42
CA SER A 154 -26.38 -16.87 6.39
C SER A 154 -25.29 -15.79 6.20
N THR A 155 -24.75 -15.26 7.31
CA THR A 155 -23.76 -14.16 7.29
C THR A 155 -22.35 -14.56 6.88
N PRO A 156 -21.73 -15.66 7.39
CA PRO A 156 -20.40 -16.05 6.95
C PRO A 156 -20.38 -16.45 5.47
N VAL A 157 -21.42 -17.15 4.98
CA VAL A 157 -21.52 -17.54 3.57
C VAL A 157 -21.63 -16.31 2.67
N ALA A 158 -22.49 -15.35 3.02
CA ALA A 158 -22.63 -14.11 2.26
C ALA A 158 -21.31 -13.30 2.22
N THR A 159 -20.63 -13.19 3.36
CA THR A 159 -19.35 -12.46 3.48
C THR A 159 -18.25 -13.15 2.66
N TYR A 160 -18.17 -14.47 2.71
CA TYR A 160 -17.21 -15.26 1.93
C TYR A 160 -17.38 -15.03 0.43
N CYS A 161 -18.62 -15.15 -0.07
CA CYS A 161 -18.91 -14.92 -1.48
C CYS A 161 -18.57 -13.48 -1.91
N ALA A 162 -18.88 -12.50 -1.06
CA ALA A 162 -18.60 -11.09 -1.35
C ALA A 162 -17.09 -10.79 -1.37
N LEU A 163 -16.32 -11.29 -0.39
CA LEU A 163 -14.88 -11.11 -0.34
C LEU A 163 -14.18 -11.80 -1.51
N THR A 164 -14.59 -13.03 -1.85
CA THR A 164 -14.06 -13.76 -3.00
C THR A 164 -14.27 -12.99 -4.29
N ARG A 165 -15.50 -12.48 -4.50
CA ARG A 165 -15.83 -11.73 -5.72
C ARG A 165 -15.09 -10.38 -5.80
N ALA A 166 -14.92 -9.70 -4.68
CA ALA A 166 -14.14 -8.46 -4.59
C ALA A 166 -12.66 -8.72 -4.94
N ALA A 167 -12.06 -9.78 -4.39
CA ALA A 167 -10.67 -10.14 -4.67
C ALA A 167 -10.46 -10.47 -6.16
N THR A 168 -11.36 -11.24 -6.79
CA THR A 168 -11.29 -11.53 -8.23
C THR A 168 -11.47 -10.28 -9.11
N ALA A 169 -12.05 -9.21 -8.57
CA ALA A 169 -12.21 -7.93 -9.24
C ALA A 169 -11.07 -6.93 -8.91
N GLY A 170 -10.01 -7.38 -8.23
CA GLY A 170 -8.88 -6.52 -7.83
C GLY A 170 -9.16 -5.62 -6.63
N VAL A 171 -10.27 -5.83 -5.91
CA VAL A 171 -10.65 -5.05 -4.72
C VAL A 171 -10.33 -5.85 -3.47
N LEU A 172 -9.34 -5.40 -2.70
CA LEU A 172 -8.95 -6.04 -1.45
C LEU A 172 -9.71 -5.44 -0.26
N ILE A 173 -10.50 -6.26 0.42
CA ILE A 173 -11.26 -5.89 1.63
C ILE A 173 -10.73 -6.69 2.82
N LYS A 174 -10.16 -6.01 3.81
CA LYS A 174 -9.47 -6.63 4.96
C LYS A 174 -10.42 -7.03 6.11
N GLY A 175 -11.56 -7.66 5.80
CA GLY A 175 -12.47 -8.21 6.80
C GLY A 175 -13.96 -7.92 6.54
N GLY A 176 -14.83 -8.72 7.16
CA GLY A 176 -16.29 -8.60 7.00
C GLY A 176 -16.86 -7.29 7.57
N ASP A 177 -16.26 -6.76 8.64
CA ASP A 177 -16.65 -5.47 9.23
C ASP A 177 -16.51 -4.29 8.24
N HIS A 178 -15.45 -4.30 7.45
CA HIS A 178 -15.20 -3.27 6.45
C HIS A 178 -16.17 -3.38 5.28
N LEU A 179 -16.56 -4.60 4.90
CA LEU A 179 -17.59 -4.82 3.87
C LEU A 179 -18.95 -4.26 4.32
N GLU A 180 -19.35 -4.51 5.58
CA GLU A 180 -20.59 -3.95 6.14
C GLU A 180 -20.52 -2.43 6.29
N THR A 181 -19.36 -1.90 6.66
CA THR A 181 -19.14 -0.46 6.77
C THR A 181 -19.24 0.19 5.39
N LEU A 182 -18.60 -0.39 4.38
CA LEU A 182 -18.63 0.06 2.99
C LEU A 182 -20.07 0.20 2.48
N ALA A 183 -20.95 -0.76 2.81
CA ALA A 183 -22.37 -0.71 2.45
C ALA A 183 -23.15 0.48 3.08
N LYS A 184 -22.63 1.07 4.17
CA LYS A 184 -23.26 2.20 4.88
C LYS A 184 -22.67 3.56 4.49
N ILE A 185 -21.56 3.59 3.75
CA ILE A 185 -20.90 4.84 3.36
C ILE A 185 -21.81 5.64 2.41
N LYS A 186 -21.99 6.93 2.71
CA LYS A 186 -22.77 7.87 1.87
C LYS A 186 -21.92 8.98 1.27
N ILE A 187 -20.79 9.29 1.89
CA ILE A 187 -19.89 10.38 1.52
C ILE A 187 -18.50 9.77 1.43
N MET A 188 -17.81 10.04 0.33
CA MET A 188 -16.44 9.61 0.10
C MET A 188 -15.57 10.85 -0.05
N ALA A 189 -14.52 10.94 0.76
CA ALA A 189 -13.48 11.94 0.61
C ALA A 189 -12.29 11.24 -0.04
N PHE A 190 -11.81 11.81 -1.14
CA PHE A 190 -10.64 11.31 -1.83
C PHE A 190 -9.45 12.20 -1.52
N ASP A 191 -8.30 11.59 -1.24
CA ASP A 191 -7.05 12.32 -1.38
C ASP A 191 -6.81 12.61 -2.87
N LYS A 192 -6.11 13.70 -3.18
CA LYS A 192 -5.82 14.05 -4.57
C LYS A 192 -4.60 13.29 -5.05
N THR A 193 -3.48 13.46 -4.36
CA THR A 193 -2.16 13.00 -4.81
C THR A 193 -2.03 11.49 -4.60
N GLY A 194 -1.76 10.74 -5.66
CA GLY A 194 -1.62 9.28 -5.58
C GLY A 194 -2.93 8.50 -5.48
N THR A 195 -4.09 9.19 -5.49
CA THR A 195 -5.42 8.56 -5.53
C THR A 195 -6.19 8.99 -6.78
N ILE A 196 -6.41 10.30 -6.97
CA ILE A 196 -7.02 10.83 -8.20
C ILE A 196 -5.94 11.07 -9.26
N THR A 197 -4.77 11.55 -8.83
CA THR A 197 -3.61 11.74 -9.70
C THR A 197 -2.60 10.61 -9.51
N THR A 198 -1.75 10.38 -10.51
CA THR A 198 -0.68 9.36 -10.48
C THR A 198 0.39 9.65 -9.43
N GLY A 199 0.41 10.85 -8.84
CA GLY A 199 1.44 11.27 -7.88
C GLY A 199 2.76 11.66 -8.54
N GLU A 200 2.84 11.60 -9.86
CA GLU A 200 3.98 11.99 -10.66
C GLU A 200 3.80 13.41 -11.18
N PHE A 201 4.88 14.19 -11.14
CA PHE A 201 4.89 15.52 -11.76
C PHE A 201 5.26 15.38 -13.23
N THR A 202 4.60 16.15 -14.08
CA THR A 202 4.95 16.25 -15.50
C THR A 202 4.98 17.72 -15.90
N VAL A 203 5.95 18.10 -16.72
CA VAL A 203 6.02 19.44 -17.29
C VAL A 203 4.95 19.57 -18.38
N SER A 204 3.93 20.38 -18.15
CA SER A 204 2.91 20.67 -19.17
C SER A 204 3.40 21.69 -20.19
N ASP A 205 4.05 22.74 -19.70
CA ASP A 205 4.47 23.90 -20.48
C ASP A 205 5.84 24.38 -20.03
N PHE A 206 6.72 24.62 -20.99
CA PHE A 206 8.04 25.19 -20.77
C PHE A 206 8.21 26.45 -21.63
N HIS A 207 8.25 27.61 -20.98
CA HIS A 207 8.30 28.90 -21.65
C HIS A 207 9.55 29.69 -21.27
N CYS A 208 10.29 30.16 -22.28
CA CYS A 208 11.35 31.14 -22.10
C CYS A 208 10.78 32.55 -22.29
N LEU A 209 10.91 33.43 -21.28
CA LEU A 209 10.35 34.79 -21.30
C LEU A 209 11.14 35.76 -22.19
N GLN A 210 12.45 35.54 -22.37
CA GLN A 210 13.33 36.35 -23.21
C GLN A 210 13.95 35.48 -24.31
N GLN A 211 13.15 35.17 -25.34
CA GLN A 211 13.57 34.30 -26.44
C GLN A 211 14.71 34.89 -27.30
N HIS A 212 14.98 36.20 -27.21
CA HIS A 212 16.05 36.86 -27.95
C HIS A 212 17.45 36.63 -27.35
N ASP A 213 17.56 36.41 -26.04
CA ASP A 213 18.85 36.29 -25.34
C ASP A 213 19.18 34.87 -24.88
N VAL A 214 18.17 34.01 -24.71
CA VAL A 214 18.36 32.65 -24.19
C VAL A 214 17.59 31.62 -25.02
N ASN A 215 18.32 30.65 -25.56
CA ASN A 215 17.74 29.51 -26.26
C ASN A 215 16.97 28.63 -25.26
N PRO A 216 15.70 28.26 -25.54
CA PRO A 216 14.93 27.35 -24.68
C PRO A 216 15.65 26.04 -24.34
N ARG A 217 16.48 25.51 -25.26
CA ARG A 217 17.28 24.31 -25.00
C ARG A 217 18.40 24.53 -24.00
N GLU A 218 19.09 25.67 -24.06
CA GLU A 218 20.11 26.01 -23.06
C GLU A 218 19.49 26.20 -21.68
N LEU A 219 18.31 26.85 -21.62
CA LEU A 219 17.57 26.99 -20.37
C LEU A 219 17.20 25.62 -19.79
N ALA A 220 16.65 24.72 -20.61
CA ALA A 220 16.30 23.37 -20.18
C ALA A 220 17.52 22.57 -19.71
N TYR A 221 18.69 22.74 -20.34
CA TYR A 221 19.96 22.14 -19.92
C TYR A 221 20.42 22.64 -18.56
N TRP A 222 20.38 23.96 -18.32
CA TRP A 222 20.74 24.54 -17.03
C TRP A 222 19.82 24.07 -15.91
N VAL A 223 18.51 24.09 -16.17
CA VAL A 223 17.50 23.65 -15.22
C VAL A 223 17.69 22.20 -14.84
N SER A 224 17.76 21.30 -15.82
CA SER A 224 17.92 19.87 -15.54
C SER A 224 19.25 19.55 -14.87
N SER A 225 20.34 20.23 -15.23
CA SER A 225 21.65 19.96 -14.63
C SER A 225 21.67 20.31 -13.15
N ILE A 226 21.06 21.44 -12.74
CA ILE A 226 20.96 21.84 -11.33
C ILE A 226 19.94 20.98 -10.58
N GLU A 227 18.76 20.73 -11.18
CA GLU A 227 17.71 19.90 -10.58
C GLU A 227 18.15 18.43 -10.43
N SER A 228 19.11 17.94 -11.23
CA SER A 228 19.69 16.60 -11.05
C SER A 228 20.38 16.41 -9.70
N LYS A 229 20.73 17.49 -8.98
CA LYS A 229 21.26 17.44 -7.60
C LYS A 229 20.17 17.55 -6.53
N SER A 230 18.91 17.75 -6.91
CA SER A 230 17.77 17.91 -6.02
C SER A 230 17.01 16.60 -5.86
N SER A 231 16.62 16.27 -4.62
CA SER A 231 15.79 15.08 -4.32
C SER A 231 14.28 15.36 -4.40
N HIS A 232 13.87 16.52 -4.92
CA HIS A 232 12.47 16.93 -4.95
C HIS A 232 11.71 16.26 -6.10
N PRO A 233 10.47 15.77 -5.93
CA PRO A 233 9.71 15.10 -7.01
C PRO A 233 9.52 15.94 -8.30
N MET A 234 9.43 17.27 -8.17
CA MET A 234 9.41 18.17 -9.35
C MET A 234 10.75 18.22 -10.11
N ALA A 235 11.88 17.99 -9.42
CA ALA A 235 13.21 17.97 -10.03
C ALA A 235 13.30 16.83 -11.04
N VAL A 236 12.79 15.66 -10.65
CA VAL A 236 12.69 14.48 -11.52
C VAL A 236 11.91 14.81 -12.79
N ALA A 237 10.75 15.45 -12.66
CA ALA A 237 9.93 15.85 -13.82
C ALA A 237 10.64 16.82 -14.78
N LEU A 238 11.44 17.75 -14.25
CA LEU A 238 12.21 18.69 -15.07
C LEU A 238 13.39 17.99 -15.78
N VAL A 239 14.06 17.07 -15.09
CA VAL A 239 15.15 16.26 -15.66
C VAL A 239 14.62 15.34 -16.76
N GLU A 240 13.52 14.64 -16.51
CA GLU A 240 12.85 13.79 -17.50
C GLU A 240 12.34 14.59 -18.70
N TYR A 241 11.75 15.77 -18.46
CA TYR A 241 11.34 16.66 -19.54
C TYR A 241 12.54 17.04 -20.43
N SER A 242 13.66 17.46 -19.85
CA SER A 242 14.87 17.80 -20.63
C SER A 242 15.40 16.60 -21.41
N ARG A 243 15.43 15.40 -20.82
CA ARG A 243 15.81 14.17 -21.54
C ARG A 243 14.86 13.86 -22.70
N SER A 244 13.55 14.06 -22.51
CA SER A 244 12.53 13.81 -23.56
C SER A 244 12.72 14.69 -24.81
N ILE A 245 13.31 15.88 -24.65
CA ILE A 245 13.64 16.80 -25.74
C ILE A 245 15.10 16.66 -26.24
N GLY A 246 15.80 15.61 -25.81
CA GLY A 246 17.15 15.26 -26.25
C GLY A 246 18.28 16.03 -25.56
N ILE A 247 18.04 16.51 -24.34
CA ILE A 247 19.03 17.27 -23.55
C ILE A 247 19.44 16.45 -22.34
N GLU A 248 20.69 16.00 -22.34
CA GLU A 248 21.25 15.30 -21.18
C GLU A 248 21.73 16.29 -20.11
N PRO A 249 21.30 16.13 -18.84
CA PRO A 249 21.82 16.93 -17.75
C PRO A 249 23.27 16.56 -17.45
N SER A 250 24.08 17.55 -17.07
CA SER A 250 25.45 17.34 -16.60
C SER A 250 25.59 17.88 -15.17
N PRO A 251 25.24 17.08 -14.14
CA PRO A 251 25.32 17.52 -12.75
C PRO A 251 26.75 17.89 -12.33
N ASP A 252 27.77 17.29 -12.93
CA ASP A 252 29.18 17.55 -12.60
C ASP A 252 29.61 18.98 -12.92
N ASN A 253 28.98 19.63 -13.90
CA ASN A 253 29.26 21.02 -14.29
C ASN A 253 28.67 22.05 -13.31
N VAL A 254 27.83 21.61 -12.36
CA VAL A 254 27.17 22.52 -11.40
C VAL A 254 28.08 22.78 -10.20
N VAL A 255 28.55 24.01 -10.09
CA VAL A 255 29.36 24.53 -8.97
C VAL A 255 28.45 25.30 -7.99
N ASP A 256 28.85 25.43 -6.73
CA ASP A 256 28.13 26.20 -5.69
C ASP A 256 26.63 25.83 -5.53
N PHE A 257 26.30 24.53 -5.61
CA PHE A 257 24.92 24.09 -5.41
C PHE A 257 24.42 24.42 -4.00
N GLN A 258 23.28 25.10 -3.91
CA GLN A 258 22.62 25.43 -2.64
C GLN A 258 21.12 25.15 -2.73
N ASN A 259 20.59 24.52 -1.69
CA ASN A 259 19.15 24.30 -1.54
C ASN A 259 18.58 25.28 -0.52
N PHE A 260 17.51 25.97 -0.89
CA PHE A 260 16.74 26.88 -0.04
C PHE A 260 15.36 26.26 0.24
N PRO A 261 15.19 25.59 1.40
CA PRO A 261 13.96 24.87 1.72
C PRO A 261 12.72 25.75 1.62
N GLY A 262 11.71 25.29 0.86
CA GLY A 262 10.46 26.03 0.64
C GLY A 262 10.58 27.25 -0.29
N GLU A 263 11.74 27.47 -0.91
CA GLU A 263 11.98 28.55 -1.87
C GLU A 263 12.44 28.04 -3.23
N GLY A 264 13.47 27.20 -3.27
CA GLY A 264 14.08 26.70 -4.51
C GLY A 264 15.53 26.27 -4.34
N ILE A 265 16.25 26.19 -5.45
CA ILE A 265 17.66 25.81 -5.51
C ILE A 265 18.48 26.80 -6.34
N HIS A 266 19.79 26.80 -6.11
CA HIS A 266 20.77 27.61 -6.81
C HIS A 266 21.93 26.72 -7.26
N GLY A 267 22.52 27.07 -8.39
CA GLY A 267 23.82 26.55 -8.83
C GLY A 267 24.46 27.47 -9.85
N LYS A 268 25.75 27.25 -10.10
CA LYS A 268 26.52 27.93 -11.13
C LYS A 268 26.96 26.95 -12.22
N ILE A 269 26.70 27.31 -13.47
CA ILE A 269 27.15 26.56 -14.67
C ILE A 269 27.80 27.58 -15.61
N ASP A 270 28.98 27.28 -16.15
CA ASP A 270 29.71 28.15 -17.09
C ASP A 270 29.90 29.60 -16.59
N GLY A 271 30.09 29.76 -15.27
CA GLY A 271 30.22 31.06 -14.61
C GLY A 271 28.91 31.82 -14.42
N ARG A 272 27.77 31.28 -14.86
CA ARG A 272 26.43 31.89 -14.70
C ARG A 272 25.74 31.39 -13.45
N ALA A 273 25.25 32.31 -12.63
CA ALA A 273 24.44 32.00 -11.46
C ALA A 273 22.97 31.78 -11.86
N ILE A 274 22.47 30.57 -11.65
CA ILE A 274 21.10 30.18 -12.00
C ILE A 274 20.32 29.89 -10.71
N TYR A 275 19.09 30.40 -10.64
CA TYR A 275 18.17 30.20 -9.53
C TYR A 275 16.88 29.57 -10.05
N ILE A 276 16.43 28.50 -9.40
CA ILE A 276 15.25 27.73 -9.79
C ILE A 276 14.33 27.67 -8.59
N GLY A 277 13.13 28.24 -8.70
CA GLY A 277 12.19 28.19 -7.58
C GLY A 277 11.06 29.20 -7.65
N ASN A 278 10.44 29.43 -6.50
CA ASN A 278 9.28 30.29 -6.37
C ASN A 278 9.66 31.77 -6.30
N LYS A 279 8.67 32.65 -6.09
CA LYS A 279 8.90 34.11 -6.07
C LYS A 279 9.90 34.57 -5.00
N ARG A 280 10.12 33.79 -3.93
CA ARG A 280 11.06 34.14 -2.85
C ARG A 280 12.50 34.00 -3.31
N ILE A 281 12.85 32.91 -4.00
CA ILE A 281 14.21 32.76 -4.55
C ILE A 281 14.49 33.78 -5.66
N ALA A 282 13.47 34.13 -6.46
CA ALA A 282 13.59 35.18 -7.46
C ALA A 282 13.90 36.56 -6.84
N ALA A 283 13.31 36.88 -5.69
CA ALA A 283 13.62 38.10 -4.95
C ALA A 283 15.06 38.09 -4.38
N ARG A 284 15.56 36.93 -3.94
CA ARG A 284 16.97 36.76 -3.51
C ARG A 284 17.96 37.01 -4.65
N ALA A 285 17.60 36.62 -5.86
CA ALA A 285 18.40 36.88 -7.06
C ALA A 285 18.34 38.35 -7.52
N GLY A 286 17.62 39.23 -6.81
CA GLY A 286 17.49 40.65 -7.16
C GLY A 286 16.51 40.94 -8.31
N CYS A 287 15.71 39.95 -8.74
CA CYS A 287 14.79 40.11 -9.87
C CYS A 287 13.48 40.76 -9.43
N LYS A 288 13.13 41.91 -10.04
CA LYS A 288 11.79 42.49 -9.95
C LYS A 288 10.87 41.74 -10.90
N THR A 289 9.85 41.05 -10.39
CA THR A 289 8.84 40.35 -11.21
C THR A 289 8.06 41.34 -12.07
N GLY A 290 8.54 41.63 -13.27
CA GLY A 290 7.86 42.48 -14.25
C GLY A 290 6.62 41.78 -14.81
N ASN A 291 5.46 42.43 -14.66
CA ASN A 291 4.19 42.20 -15.36
C ASN A 291 3.67 40.76 -15.57
N ALA A 292 4.00 39.82 -14.70
CA ALA A 292 3.54 38.44 -14.82
C ALA A 292 2.29 38.15 -13.97
N ARG A 293 1.27 39.02 -14.06
CA ARG A 293 0.03 38.92 -13.25
C ARG A 293 -0.88 37.75 -13.65
N ASN A 294 -0.65 37.09 -14.80
CA ASN A 294 -1.53 36.03 -15.33
C ASN A 294 -0.92 34.63 -15.44
N LEU A 295 0.33 34.41 -15.02
CA LEU A 295 0.97 33.09 -15.10
C LEU A 295 1.15 32.51 -13.69
N LYS A 296 0.41 31.43 -13.39
CA LYS A 296 0.65 30.58 -12.21
C LYS A 296 1.82 29.64 -12.56
N GLY A 297 3.04 29.92 -12.09
CA GLY A 297 4.22 29.09 -12.37
C GLY A 297 5.49 29.52 -11.63
N TYR A 298 6.50 28.66 -11.70
CA TYR A 298 7.87 28.86 -11.19
C TYR A 298 8.69 29.74 -12.15
N TRP A 299 9.57 30.60 -11.62
CA TRP A 299 10.29 31.62 -12.41
C TRP A 299 11.76 31.24 -12.55
N LEU A 300 12.30 31.43 -13.75
CA LEU A 300 13.73 31.34 -14.06
C LEU A 300 14.17 32.68 -14.65
N THR A 301 15.24 33.25 -14.11
CA THR A 301 15.85 34.49 -14.60
C THR A 301 17.35 34.28 -14.75
N ASN A 302 17.86 34.57 -15.94
CA ASN A 302 19.29 34.58 -16.24
C ASN A 302 19.84 35.98 -15.94
N LEU A 303 20.95 36.07 -15.20
CA LEU A 303 21.61 37.35 -14.93
C LEU A 303 22.90 37.39 -15.74
N LEU A 304 22.89 38.14 -16.84
CA LEU A 304 24.10 38.61 -17.51
C LEU A 304 24.34 40.05 -17.02
N ASP A 305 25.46 40.23 -16.33
CA ASP A 305 25.94 41.49 -15.78
C ASP A 305 26.23 42.54 -16.86
N HIS A 306 25.71 43.76 -16.67
CA HIS A 306 26.45 45.04 -16.66
C HIS A 306 25.56 46.23 -17.08
N ILE A 307 25.47 47.22 -16.19
CA ILE A 307 25.44 48.68 -16.50
C ILE A 307 24.37 49.12 -17.52
N THR A 308 23.14 49.42 -17.07
CA THR A 308 22.51 50.75 -17.02
C THR A 308 21.06 50.64 -16.54
#